data_AF-A0A356KWA5-F1
#
_entry.id   AF-A0A356KWA5-F1
#
_cell.length_a   1.000
_cell.length_b   1.000
_cell.length_c   1.000
_cell.angle_alpha   90.00
_cell.angle_beta   90.00
_cell.angle_gamma   90.00
#
_symmetry.space_group_name_H-M   'P 1'
#
loop_
_entity.id
_entity.type
_entity.pdbx_description
1 polymer ?
#
loop_
_entity_poly.entity_id
_entity_poly.type
_entity_poly.pdbx_seq_one_letter_code
_entity_poly.pdbx_strand_id
1 'polypeptide(L)'
;LAGLFEQQSIRNQRIYLFHPDLREALLEVVTFAAESIRTLHIKVAGNARAHTLAKPGGAPSSTITAGDLAMYLIALEEFVQIPVSERPSPSEGRLQTEQAKARTLGTALGTFLASWINESDPGVYDRYSAEEGGRAAKTRSLASQGMVVRALVASHRVGGKPNSPQLDAARIAVKNLDAKFWNRDATAYVGMGAKRAKLGGVGAVLWGLREMGLETRDGRYLARYAQFLERLHASGWYQAPSGSQPAGLLQETEFTASK
;
A
#
# COMPACT_ATOMS: atom_id res chain seq x y z
N LEU A 1 13.94 -12.19 21.68
CA LEU A 1 13.07 -12.55 20.53
C LEU A 1 12.46 -13.95 20.64
N ALA A 2 13.13 -14.94 21.23
CA ALA A 2 12.59 -16.30 21.36
C ALA A 2 11.32 -16.44 22.24
N GLY A 3 11.16 -15.60 23.27
CA GLY A 3 9.97 -15.63 24.15
C GLY A 3 8.69 -15.00 23.58
N LEU A 4 8.72 -14.47 22.34
CA LEU A 4 7.54 -13.86 21.68
C LEU A 4 6.61 -14.88 21.01
N PHE A 5 7.04 -16.14 20.88
CA PHE A 5 6.39 -17.12 20.00
C PHE A 5 6.17 -18.49 20.66
N GLU A 6 6.09 -18.57 21.99
CA GLU A 6 5.72 -19.84 22.65
C GLU A 6 4.31 -20.27 22.20
N GLN A 7 4.27 -21.46 21.59
CA GLN A 7 3.07 -22.12 21.09
C GLN A 7 2.15 -22.47 22.26
N GLN A 8 1.18 -21.61 22.56
CA GLN A 8 0.08 -21.99 23.45
C GLN A 8 -1.05 -22.65 22.64
N SER A 9 -1.25 -23.95 22.86
CA SER A 9 -2.34 -24.74 22.30
C SER A 9 -3.69 -24.19 22.75
N ILE A 10 -4.56 -23.83 21.81
CA ILE A 10 -5.81 -23.10 22.08
C ILE A 10 -6.99 -24.07 22.21
N ARG A 11 -7.61 -24.13 23.41
CA ARG A 11 -9.02 -24.48 23.58
C ARG A 11 -9.83 -23.19 23.80
N ASN A 12 -10.66 -22.84 22.82
CA ASN A 12 -11.87 -22.00 22.92
C ASN A 12 -11.87 -20.70 23.76
N GLN A 13 -10.74 -20.01 23.90
CA GLN A 13 -10.73 -18.63 24.41
C GLN A 13 -10.21 -17.67 23.35
N ARG A 14 -10.84 -16.49 23.22
CA ARG A 14 -10.29 -15.36 22.47
C ARG A 14 -9.01 -14.92 23.19
N ILE A 15 -7.87 -15.41 22.74
CA ILE A 15 -6.57 -15.04 23.26
C ILE A 15 -6.25 -13.64 22.72
N TYR A 16 -6.13 -12.68 23.62
CA TYR A 16 -5.37 -11.47 23.34
C TYR A 16 -3.92 -11.92 23.10
N LEU A 17 -3.44 -11.79 21.86
CA LEU A 17 -2.14 -12.33 21.39
C LEU A 17 -0.91 -11.79 22.15
N PHE A 18 -1.07 -10.84 23.06
CA PHE A 18 0.02 -10.24 23.82
C PHE A 18 -0.34 -10.17 25.31
N HIS A 19 0.55 -10.73 26.14
CA HIS A 19 0.56 -10.52 27.59
C HIS A 19 0.48 -9.00 27.89
N PRO A 20 -0.16 -8.55 28.99
CA PRO A 20 -0.23 -7.13 29.33
C PRO A 20 1.15 -6.44 29.35
N ASP A 21 2.19 -7.15 29.78
CA ASP A 21 3.59 -6.68 29.80
C ASP A 21 4.22 -6.58 28.39
N LEU A 22 3.66 -7.29 27.40
CA LEU A 22 4.10 -7.19 26.00
C LEU A 22 3.47 -5.99 25.29
N ARG A 23 2.38 -5.42 25.79
CA ARG A 23 1.75 -4.25 25.18
C ARG A 23 2.67 -3.04 25.25
N GLU A 24 3.28 -2.77 26.41
CA GLU A 24 4.21 -1.65 26.55
C GLU A 24 5.46 -1.86 25.69
N ALA A 25 6.05 -3.06 25.70
CA ALA A 25 7.18 -3.39 24.84
C ALA A 25 6.86 -3.29 23.34
N LEU A 26 5.65 -3.71 22.93
CA LEU A 26 5.19 -3.57 21.54
C LEU A 26 5.02 -2.10 21.17
N LEU A 27 4.40 -1.30 22.05
CA LEU A 27 4.26 0.14 21.82
C LEU A 27 5.61 0.83 21.73
N GLU A 28 6.58 0.46 22.57
CA GLU A 28 7.95 0.98 22.48
C GLU A 28 8.62 0.56 21.18
N VAL A 29 8.55 -0.70 20.76
CA VAL A 29 9.14 -1.17 19.50
C VAL A 29 8.51 -0.49 18.29
N VAL A 30 7.19 -0.33 18.28
CA VAL A 30 6.46 0.30 17.18
C VAL A 30 6.71 1.81 17.14
N THR A 31 6.78 2.46 18.29
CA THR A 31 7.18 3.88 18.42
C THR A 31 8.63 4.07 17.98
N PHE A 32 9.55 3.21 18.44
CA PHE A 32 10.95 3.23 18.03
C PHE A 32 11.11 2.98 16.54
N ALA A 33 10.36 2.05 15.95
CA ALA A 33 10.37 1.82 14.51
C ALA A 33 9.89 3.06 13.75
N ALA A 34 8.82 3.72 14.21
CA ALA A 34 8.32 4.96 13.63
C ALA A 34 9.32 6.14 13.77
N GLU A 35 9.95 6.29 14.95
CA GLU A 35 11.00 7.28 15.22
C GLU A 35 12.24 7.01 14.35
N SER A 36 12.63 5.75 14.19
CA SER A 36 13.77 5.31 13.36
C SER A 36 13.47 5.53 11.87
N ILE A 37 12.23 5.30 11.45
CA ILE A 37 11.75 5.62 10.12
C ILE A 37 11.88 7.14 9.83
N ARG A 38 11.67 8.00 10.84
CA ARG A 38 11.93 9.44 10.71
C ARG A 38 13.41 9.77 10.48
N THR A 39 14.31 8.96 11.05
CA THR A 39 15.76 9.06 10.80
C THR A 39 16.19 8.43 9.47
N LEU A 40 15.35 7.56 8.90
CA LEU A 40 15.41 7.08 7.52
C LEU A 40 14.94 8.19 6.56
N HIS A 41 15.77 9.23 6.45
CA HIS A 41 15.85 10.24 5.40
C HIS A 41 14.57 10.52 4.58
N ILE A 42 13.52 11.04 5.23
CA ILE A 42 12.51 11.86 4.55
C ILE A 42 12.49 13.22 5.25
N LYS A 43 13.36 14.14 4.80
CA LYS A 43 13.37 15.52 5.31
C LYS A 43 12.26 16.30 4.59
N VAL A 44 11.08 16.41 5.19
CA VAL A 44 9.89 17.08 4.60
C VAL A 44 9.93 18.61 4.71
N ALA A 45 10.93 19.19 5.40
CA ALA A 45 11.12 20.64 5.47
C ALA A 45 12.11 21.12 4.38
N GLY A 46 11.58 21.72 3.30
CA GLY A 46 12.32 22.56 2.35
C GLY A 46 13.18 21.83 1.31
N ASN A 47 12.55 21.24 0.30
CA ASN A 47 13.12 20.33 -0.73
C ASN A 47 13.21 18.90 -0.20
N ALA A 48 12.18 18.10 -0.48
CA ALA A 48 11.99 16.75 0.02
C ALA A 48 13.16 15.83 -0.38
N ARG A 49 14.12 15.59 0.51
CA ARG A 49 15.14 14.54 0.29
C ARG A 49 14.58 13.21 0.80
N ALA A 50 14.23 12.33 -0.12
CA ALA A 50 13.92 10.93 0.14
C ALA A 50 15.05 10.05 -0.42
N HIS A 51 15.77 9.33 0.45
CA HIS A 51 16.80 8.39 0.03
C HIS A 51 16.27 6.96 0.15
N THR A 52 16.26 6.20 -0.94
CA THR A 52 15.92 4.77 -0.89
C THR A 52 17.17 3.93 -0.61
N LEU A 53 17.07 2.98 0.34
CA LEU A 53 18.09 1.95 0.61
C LEU A 53 18.03 0.79 -0.40
N ALA A 54 17.72 1.07 -1.66
CA ALA A 54 17.53 0.05 -2.68
C ALA A 54 18.89 -0.44 -3.25
N LYS A 55 19.77 -0.94 -2.36
CA LYS A 55 20.81 -1.97 -2.59
C LYS A 55 21.70 -2.12 -1.35
N PRO A 56 21.89 -3.33 -0.79
CA PRO A 56 23.02 -3.58 0.10
C PRO A 56 24.32 -3.22 -0.64
N GLY A 57 25.04 -2.21 -0.15
CA GLY A 57 26.28 -1.71 -0.78
C GLY A 57 26.10 -0.71 -1.94
N GLY A 58 24.88 -0.25 -2.23
CA GLY A 58 24.64 0.79 -3.23
C GLY A 58 24.79 2.20 -2.65
N ALA A 59 25.38 3.12 -3.42
CA ALA A 59 25.35 4.54 -3.08
C ALA A 59 23.89 5.02 -2.93
N PRO A 60 23.60 5.98 -2.03
CA PRO A 60 22.26 6.53 -1.85
C PRO A 60 21.66 6.94 -3.20
N SER A 61 20.50 6.37 -3.56
CA SER A 61 19.78 6.79 -4.75
C SER A 61 18.86 7.96 -4.39
N SER A 62 18.89 9.03 -5.18
CA SER A 62 17.94 10.15 -5.10
C SER A 62 16.59 9.82 -5.77
N THR A 63 16.25 8.53 -5.93
CA THR A 63 14.99 8.09 -6.52
C THR A 63 14.09 7.44 -5.50
N ILE A 64 12.81 7.76 -5.57
CA ILE A 64 11.73 7.12 -4.81
C ILE A 64 10.83 6.35 -5.77
N THR A 65 10.48 5.12 -5.42
CA THR A 65 9.51 4.35 -6.21
C THR A 65 8.09 4.63 -5.73
N ALA A 66 7.12 4.56 -6.64
CA ALA A 66 5.72 4.68 -6.26
C ALA A 66 5.28 3.55 -5.29
N GLY A 67 5.87 2.37 -5.43
CA GLY A 67 5.66 1.25 -4.52
C GLY A 67 6.15 1.52 -3.09
N ASP A 68 7.36 2.07 -2.93
CA ASP A 68 7.93 2.37 -1.61
C ASP A 68 7.10 3.43 -0.88
N LEU A 69 6.77 4.52 -1.57
CA LEU A 69 5.94 5.59 -0.99
C LEU A 69 4.55 5.07 -0.62
N ALA A 70 3.98 4.19 -1.45
CA ALA A 70 2.70 3.58 -1.16
C ALA A 70 2.73 2.70 0.09
N MET A 71 3.71 1.78 0.18
CA MET A 71 3.91 0.94 1.37
C MET A 71 4.12 1.79 2.63
N TYR A 72 4.84 2.90 2.51
CA TYR A 72 5.06 3.82 3.61
C TYR A 72 3.77 4.47 4.09
N LEU A 73 2.93 4.98 3.18
CA LEU A 73 1.65 5.58 3.52
C LEU A 73 0.68 4.58 4.15
N ILE A 74 0.68 3.34 3.66
CA ILE A 74 -0.08 2.23 4.24
C ILE A 74 0.41 1.93 5.67
N ALA A 75 1.72 1.86 5.88
CA ALA A 75 2.26 1.63 7.22
C ALA A 75 1.90 2.76 8.19
N LEU A 76 1.88 4.02 7.73
CA LEU A 76 1.42 5.15 8.54
C LEU A 76 -0.08 5.04 8.88
N GLU A 77 -0.92 4.61 7.94
CA GLU A 77 -2.34 4.33 8.20
C GLU A 77 -2.52 3.31 9.33
N GLU A 78 -1.84 2.17 9.24
CA GLU A 78 -1.91 1.12 10.27
C GLU A 78 -1.40 1.64 11.64
N PHE A 79 -0.31 2.40 11.64
CA PHE A 79 0.27 2.96 12.87
C PHE A 79 -0.67 3.95 13.57
N VAL A 80 -1.37 4.82 12.83
CA VAL A 80 -2.29 5.80 13.43
C VAL A 80 -3.62 5.19 13.91
N GLN A 81 -3.89 3.93 13.54
CA GLN A 81 -5.06 3.19 13.98
C GLN A 81 -4.82 2.37 15.26
N ILE A 82 -3.58 2.30 15.75
CA ILE A 82 -3.27 1.62 17.02
C ILE A 82 -4.07 2.29 18.15
N PRO A 83 -4.94 1.57 18.87
CA PRO A 83 -5.84 2.16 19.84
C PRO A 83 -5.08 2.60 21.10
N VAL A 84 -5.47 3.78 21.60
CA VAL A 84 -4.98 4.33 22.87
C VAL A 84 -6.13 4.40 23.87
N SER A 85 -5.84 4.09 25.12
CA SER A 85 -6.83 4.15 26.21
C SER A 85 -7.31 5.59 26.48
N GLU A 86 -8.49 5.73 27.10
CA GLU A 86 -9.01 7.05 27.52
C GLU A 86 -8.15 7.72 28.59
N ARG A 87 -7.40 6.92 29.37
CA ARG A 87 -6.45 7.37 30.40
C ARG A 87 -5.04 6.87 30.04
N PRO A 88 -4.36 7.53 29.10
CA PRO A 88 -3.12 7.01 28.54
C PRO A 88 -2.01 6.93 29.59
N SER A 89 -1.30 5.79 29.63
CA SER A 89 -0.01 5.69 30.31
C SER A 89 1.03 6.64 29.66
N PRO A 90 2.18 6.91 30.29
CA PRO A 90 3.24 7.72 29.67
C PRO A 90 3.67 7.20 28.28
N SER A 91 3.77 5.88 28.12
CA SER A 91 4.11 5.24 26.84
C SER A 91 3.00 5.41 25.80
N GLU A 92 1.74 5.34 26.21
CA GLU A 92 0.59 5.64 25.36
C GLU A 92 0.52 7.14 24.97
N GLY A 93 0.91 8.06 25.87
CA GLY A 93 1.03 9.49 25.57
C GLY A 93 2.12 9.80 24.54
N ARG A 94 3.26 9.08 24.63
CA ARG A 94 4.30 9.12 23.58
C ARG A 94 3.78 8.60 22.25
N LEU A 95 3.05 7.47 22.26
CA LEU A 95 2.43 6.92 21.05
C LEU A 95 1.48 7.94 20.40
N GLN A 96 0.58 8.57 21.16
CA GLN A 96 -0.33 9.61 20.64
C GLN A 96 0.43 10.76 19.99
N THR A 97 1.54 11.18 20.59
CA THR A 97 2.40 12.24 20.04
C THR A 97 3.01 11.82 18.70
N GLU A 98 3.53 10.60 18.59
CA GLU A 98 4.05 10.07 17.33
C GLU A 98 2.95 9.82 16.30
N GLN A 99 1.75 9.39 16.71
CA GLN A 99 0.60 9.26 15.82
C GLN A 99 0.18 10.61 15.24
N ALA A 100 0.20 11.70 16.02
CA ALA A 100 -0.08 13.04 15.51
C ALA A 100 0.96 13.50 14.45
N LYS A 101 2.24 13.17 14.67
CA LYS A 101 3.32 13.40 13.69
C LYS A 101 3.13 12.55 12.43
N ALA A 102 2.80 11.27 12.60
CA ALA A 102 2.50 10.35 11.51
C ALA A 102 1.32 10.82 10.67
N ARG A 103 0.27 11.40 11.28
CA ARG A 103 -0.85 12.02 10.54
C ARG A 103 -0.41 13.18 9.68
N THR A 104 0.41 14.07 10.24
CA THR A 104 0.98 15.21 9.51
C THR A 104 1.83 14.74 8.33
N LEU A 105 2.72 13.76 8.57
CA LEU A 105 3.59 13.19 7.54
C LEU A 105 2.79 12.47 6.45
N GLY A 106 1.83 11.63 6.83
CA GLY A 106 1.00 10.87 5.90
C GLY A 106 0.14 11.77 5.01
N THR A 107 -0.34 12.90 5.54
CA THR A 107 -1.04 13.91 4.74
C THR A 107 -0.10 14.60 3.75
N ALA A 108 1.09 15.02 4.21
CA ALA A 108 2.07 15.69 3.35
C ALA A 108 2.56 14.78 2.21
N LEU A 109 2.89 13.53 2.53
CA LEU A 109 3.31 12.52 1.55
C LEU A 109 2.18 12.13 0.59
N GLY A 110 0.93 12.08 1.06
CA GLY A 110 -0.23 11.86 0.20
C GLY A 110 -0.47 13.01 -0.77
N THR A 111 -0.30 14.26 -0.34
CA THR A 111 -0.35 15.43 -1.23
C THR A 111 0.76 15.38 -2.27
N PHE A 112 1.98 15.01 -1.85
CA PHE A 112 3.09 14.81 -2.78
C PHE A 112 2.78 13.70 -3.79
N LEU A 113 2.25 12.56 -3.36
CA LEU A 113 1.85 11.46 -4.24
C LEU A 113 0.71 11.87 -5.19
N ALA A 114 -0.26 12.64 -4.71
CA ALA A 114 -1.36 13.15 -5.52
C ALA A 114 -0.85 14.05 -6.65
N SER A 115 0.25 14.78 -6.45
CA SER A 115 0.86 15.63 -7.49
C SER A 115 1.40 14.84 -8.70
N TRP A 116 1.61 13.53 -8.55
CA TRP A 116 2.01 12.65 -9.65
C TRP A 116 0.84 12.23 -10.54
N ILE A 117 -0.40 12.47 -10.11
CA ILE A 117 -1.60 12.11 -10.84
C ILE A 117 -2.07 13.31 -11.64
N ASN A 118 -2.11 13.13 -12.94
CA ASN A 118 -2.58 14.13 -13.88
C ASN A 118 -3.67 13.53 -14.76
N GLU A 119 -4.68 14.33 -15.09
CA GLU A 119 -5.70 13.95 -16.07
C GLU A 119 -5.16 13.96 -17.51
N SER A 120 -4.16 14.82 -17.81
CA SER A 120 -3.57 14.94 -19.14
C SER A 120 -2.44 13.95 -19.41
N ASP A 121 -1.78 13.44 -18.37
CA ASP A 121 -0.80 12.35 -18.48
C ASP A 121 -1.26 11.12 -17.67
N PRO A 122 -2.06 10.22 -18.26
CA PRO A 122 -2.74 9.17 -17.51
C PRO A 122 -1.77 8.09 -17.03
N GLY A 123 -1.58 8.05 -15.72
CA GLY A 123 -0.87 6.99 -15.00
C GLY A 123 0.42 7.47 -14.31
N VAL A 124 0.84 6.70 -13.32
CA VAL A 124 1.99 7.00 -12.46
C VAL A 124 3.24 6.28 -12.99
N TYR A 125 4.40 6.93 -12.90
CA TYR A 125 5.68 6.31 -13.24
C TYR A 125 6.21 5.43 -12.09
N ASP A 126 7.04 4.46 -12.41
CA ASP A 126 7.59 3.57 -11.38
C ASP A 126 8.60 4.28 -10.47
N ARG A 127 9.27 5.33 -10.97
CA ARG A 127 10.34 6.04 -10.25
C ARG A 127 10.27 7.54 -10.46
N TYR A 128 10.46 8.28 -9.38
CA TYR A 128 10.54 9.73 -9.34
C TYR A 128 11.87 10.16 -8.72
N SER A 129 12.39 11.30 -9.17
CA SER A 129 13.47 11.99 -8.49
C SER A 129 12.92 12.57 -7.19
N ALA A 130 13.55 12.23 -6.07
CA ALA A 130 13.25 12.85 -4.80
C ALA A 130 13.66 14.32 -4.80
N GLU A 131 14.76 14.67 -5.47
CA GLU A 131 15.31 16.04 -5.47
C GLU A 131 14.51 17.00 -6.35
N GLU A 132 14.14 16.57 -7.54
CA GLU A 132 13.50 17.42 -8.55
C GLU A 132 11.98 17.22 -8.63
N GLY A 133 11.45 16.20 -7.95
CA GLY A 133 10.02 15.81 -8.02
C GLY A 133 9.58 15.27 -9.39
N GLY A 134 10.47 15.28 -10.39
CA GLY A 134 10.21 14.84 -11.76
C GLY A 134 10.29 13.32 -11.93
N ARG A 135 9.74 12.81 -13.03
CA ARG A 135 9.85 11.40 -13.41
C ARG A 135 11.33 11.02 -13.63
N ALA A 136 11.81 9.99 -12.93
CA ALA A 136 13.16 9.45 -13.09
C ALA A 136 13.21 8.27 -14.07
N ALA A 137 12.07 7.61 -14.31
CA ALA A 137 11.91 6.57 -15.32
C ALA A 137 10.62 6.77 -16.11
N LYS A 138 10.61 6.33 -17.38
CA LYS A 138 9.41 6.38 -18.24
C LYS A 138 8.48 5.17 -18.07
N THR A 139 8.92 4.14 -17.34
CA THR A 139 8.14 2.92 -17.13
C THR A 139 6.94 3.19 -16.23
N ARG A 140 5.78 2.64 -16.60
CA ARG A 140 4.58 2.62 -15.76
C ARG A 140 4.14 1.17 -15.60
N SER A 141 4.36 0.61 -14.43
CA SER A 141 3.92 -0.74 -14.11
C SER A 141 2.48 -0.73 -13.60
N LEU A 142 1.80 -1.85 -13.79
CA LEU A 142 0.47 -2.10 -13.23
C LEU A 142 0.51 -2.06 -11.68
N ALA A 143 1.60 -2.55 -11.09
CA ALA A 143 1.82 -2.54 -9.65
C ALA A 143 1.83 -1.10 -9.10
N SER A 144 2.60 -0.20 -9.70
CA SER A 144 2.62 1.21 -9.29
C SER A 144 1.24 1.86 -9.36
N GLN A 145 0.44 1.55 -10.41
CA GLN A 145 -0.91 2.13 -10.50
C GLN A 145 -1.80 1.68 -9.33
N GLY A 146 -1.87 0.38 -9.08
CA GLY A 146 -2.71 -0.17 -8.00
C GLY A 146 -2.26 0.27 -6.62
N MET A 147 -0.94 0.29 -6.38
CA MET A 147 -0.35 0.73 -5.12
C MET A 147 -0.65 2.19 -4.81
N VAL A 148 -0.62 3.07 -5.82
CA VAL A 148 -0.93 4.49 -5.63
C VAL A 148 -2.39 4.72 -5.25
N VAL A 149 -3.33 4.02 -5.90
CA VAL A 149 -4.75 4.10 -5.53
C VAL A 149 -4.91 3.80 -4.04
N ARG A 150 -4.33 2.69 -3.57
CA ARG A 150 -4.40 2.31 -2.16
C ARG A 150 -3.75 3.34 -1.24
N ALA A 151 -2.56 3.80 -1.59
CA ALA A 151 -1.81 4.75 -0.78
C ALA A 151 -2.52 6.10 -0.60
N LEU A 152 -3.27 6.53 -1.61
CA LEU A 152 -4.07 7.75 -1.53
C LEU A 152 -5.32 7.56 -0.66
N VAL A 153 -5.96 6.39 -0.71
CA VAL A 153 -7.02 6.04 0.24
C VAL A 153 -6.48 5.96 1.67
N ALA A 154 -5.32 5.35 1.87
CA ALA A 154 -4.64 5.30 3.16
C ALA A 154 -4.36 6.72 3.70
N SER A 155 -3.80 7.60 2.86
CA SER A 155 -3.54 8.99 3.22
C SER A 155 -4.83 9.77 3.54
N HIS A 156 -5.91 9.54 2.78
CA HIS A 156 -7.23 10.10 3.06
C HIS A 156 -7.71 9.75 4.48
N ARG A 157 -7.65 8.47 4.86
CA ARG A 157 -8.06 7.98 6.19
C ARG A 157 -7.17 8.51 7.30
N VAL A 158 -5.86 8.59 7.07
CA VAL A 158 -4.90 9.20 7.99
C VAL A 158 -5.27 10.65 8.30
N GLY A 159 -5.65 11.42 7.26
CA GLY A 159 -6.06 12.81 7.36
C GLY A 159 -7.44 13.03 7.99
N GLY A 160 -8.32 12.02 7.97
CA GLY A 160 -9.61 12.02 8.65
C GLY A 160 -10.64 13.02 8.13
N LYS A 161 -10.39 13.66 6.97
CA LYS A 161 -11.30 14.63 6.36
C LYS A 161 -12.17 13.93 5.32
N PRO A 162 -13.51 14.08 5.35
CA PRO A 162 -14.36 13.54 4.29
C PRO A 162 -14.00 14.19 2.94
N ASN A 163 -14.06 13.41 1.85
CA ASN A 163 -13.76 13.86 0.48
C ASN A 163 -12.48 14.70 0.38
N SER A 164 -11.34 14.15 0.82
CA SER A 164 -10.08 14.87 0.74
C SER A 164 -9.52 14.89 -0.69
N PRO A 165 -8.61 15.84 -1.03
CA PRO A 165 -7.94 15.87 -2.33
C PRO A 165 -7.21 14.56 -2.68
N GLN A 166 -6.75 13.82 -1.67
CA GLN A 166 -6.14 12.49 -1.86
C GLN A 166 -7.16 11.47 -2.35
N LEU A 167 -8.40 11.50 -1.83
CA LEU A 167 -9.46 10.61 -2.32
C LEU A 167 -9.85 10.97 -3.76
N ASP A 168 -9.91 12.25 -4.11
CA ASP A 168 -10.16 12.69 -5.49
C ASP A 168 -9.05 12.24 -6.43
N ALA A 169 -7.78 12.38 -6.02
CA ALA A 169 -6.65 11.85 -6.76
C ALA A 169 -6.74 10.32 -6.93
N ALA A 170 -7.17 9.59 -5.90
CA ALA A 170 -7.40 8.14 -6.00
C ALA A 170 -8.48 7.79 -7.05
N ARG A 171 -9.57 8.58 -7.12
CA ARG A 171 -10.60 8.41 -8.16
C ARG A 171 -10.03 8.64 -9.57
N ILE A 172 -9.22 9.69 -9.74
CA ILE A 172 -8.54 9.97 -11.02
C ILE A 172 -7.56 8.84 -11.37
N ALA A 173 -6.82 8.31 -10.39
CA ALA A 173 -5.92 7.17 -10.61
C ALA A 173 -6.67 5.92 -11.07
N VAL A 174 -7.82 5.60 -10.47
CA VAL A 174 -8.67 4.49 -10.96
C VAL A 174 -9.20 4.75 -12.36
N LYS A 175 -9.65 5.98 -12.65
CA LYS A 175 -10.09 6.37 -14.01
C LYS A 175 -8.97 6.16 -15.03
N ASN A 176 -7.74 6.54 -14.69
CA ASN A 176 -6.56 6.35 -15.53
C ASN A 176 -6.21 4.85 -15.70
N LEU A 177 -6.32 4.08 -14.61
CA LEU A 177 -6.15 2.63 -14.64
C LEU A 177 -7.15 1.96 -15.59
N ASP A 178 -8.43 2.31 -15.50
CA ASP A 178 -9.48 1.81 -16.39
C ASP A 178 -9.26 2.24 -17.85
N ALA A 179 -8.79 3.47 -18.08
CA ALA A 179 -8.58 3.98 -19.42
C ALA A 179 -7.37 3.35 -20.15
N LYS A 180 -6.34 2.92 -19.41
CA LYS A 180 -5.05 2.53 -20.00
C LYS A 180 -4.63 1.08 -19.75
N PHE A 181 -5.08 0.47 -18.66
CA PHE A 181 -4.64 -0.86 -18.25
C PHE A 181 -5.77 -1.89 -18.32
N TRP A 182 -7.04 -1.48 -18.36
CA TRP A 182 -8.16 -2.42 -18.52
C TRP A 182 -8.27 -2.89 -19.97
N ASN A 183 -8.03 -4.18 -20.19
CA ASN A 183 -8.31 -4.84 -21.45
C ASN A 183 -9.75 -5.37 -21.44
N ARG A 184 -10.59 -4.80 -22.30
CA ARG A 184 -12.02 -5.14 -22.39
C ARG A 184 -12.25 -6.59 -22.85
N ASP A 185 -11.50 -7.04 -23.85
CA ASP A 185 -11.64 -8.39 -24.41
C ASP A 185 -11.19 -9.44 -23.39
N ALA A 186 -10.09 -9.16 -22.70
CA ALA A 186 -9.55 -10.06 -21.69
C ALA A 186 -10.27 -9.96 -20.34
N THR A 187 -11.18 -8.98 -20.15
CA THR A 187 -11.81 -8.62 -18.87
C THR A 187 -10.83 -8.57 -17.70
N ALA A 188 -9.65 -8.00 -17.94
CA ALA A 188 -8.54 -8.01 -17.01
C ALA A 188 -7.69 -6.74 -17.12
N TYR A 189 -7.03 -6.38 -16.03
CA TYR A 189 -5.97 -5.39 -16.08
C TYR A 189 -4.64 -6.01 -16.50
N VAL A 190 -3.97 -5.39 -17.46
CA VAL A 190 -2.67 -5.81 -18.00
C VAL A 190 -1.73 -4.61 -18.08
N GLY A 191 -0.41 -4.86 -18.04
CA GLY A 191 0.58 -3.79 -18.24
C GLY A 191 0.46 -3.14 -19.63
N MET A 192 0.93 -1.89 -19.77
CA MET A 192 0.91 -1.22 -21.08
C MET A 192 1.67 -2.02 -22.14
N GLY A 193 1.01 -2.33 -23.26
CA GLY A 193 1.57 -3.15 -24.34
C GLY A 193 1.78 -4.62 -23.97
N ALA A 194 1.40 -5.04 -22.76
CA ALA A 194 1.53 -6.42 -22.32
C ALA A 194 0.26 -7.20 -22.65
N LYS A 195 0.45 -8.46 -23.05
CA LYS A 195 -0.65 -9.44 -23.16
C LYS A 195 -0.95 -10.13 -21.82
N ARG A 196 -0.09 -9.91 -20.81
CA ARG A 196 -0.06 -10.62 -19.53
C ARG A 196 0.06 -9.64 -18.37
N ALA A 197 -0.59 -9.94 -17.24
CA ALA A 197 -0.40 -9.21 -16.00
C ALA A 197 0.69 -9.88 -15.14
N LYS A 198 1.44 -9.11 -14.33
CA LYS A 198 2.36 -9.69 -13.33
C LYS A 198 1.63 -9.83 -11.99
N LEU A 199 1.94 -10.85 -11.19
CA LEU A 199 1.27 -11.13 -9.90
C LEU A 199 1.24 -9.92 -8.96
N GLY A 200 2.39 -9.25 -8.80
CA GLY A 200 2.46 -8.03 -8.00
C GLY A 200 1.53 -6.92 -8.51
N GLY A 201 1.34 -6.80 -9.83
CA GLY A 201 0.41 -5.85 -10.44
C GLY A 201 -1.06 -6.20 -10.22
N VAL A 202 -1.39 -7.49 -10.36
CA VAL A 202 -2.73 -8.02 -10.12
C VAL A 202 -3.18 -7.74 -8.68
N GLY A 203 -2.34 -8.14 -7.70
CA GLY A 203 -2.64 -7.95 -6.28
C GLY A 203 -2.80 -6.47 -5.91
N ALA A 204 -1.93 -5.61 -6.42
CA ALA A 204 -1.99 -4.17 -6.17
C ALA A 204 -3.31 -3.54 -6.68
N VAL A 205 -3.75 -3.91 -7.89
CA VAL A 205 -4.99 -3.38 -8.48
C VAL A 205 -6.23 -3.88 -7.73
N LEU A 206 -6.29 -5.17 -7.45
CA LEU A 206 -7.39 -5.74 -6.66
C LEU A 206 -7.52 -5.05 -5.31
N TRP A 207 -6.39 -4.81 -4.64
CA TRP A 207 -6.40 -4.11 -3.36
C TRP A 207 -6.90 -2.67 -3.51
N GLY A 208 -6.35 -1.92 -4.46
CA GLY A 208 -6.77 -0.53 -4.72
C GLY A 208 -8.28 -0.41 -5.01
N LEU A 209 -8.84 -1.30 -5.84
CA LEU A 209 -10.26 -1.32 -6.16
C LEU A 209 -11.13 -1.66 -4.94
N ARG A 210 -10.71 -2.64 -4.13
CA ARG A 210 -11.41 -2.98 -2.89
C ARG A 210 -11.46 -1.78 -1.94
N GLU A 211 -10.31 -1.16 -1.68
CA GLU A 211 -10.24 -0.01 -0.77
C GLU A 211 -11.08 1.16 -1.27
N MET A 212 -11.05 1.45 -2.57
CA MET A 212 -11.91 2.48 -3.17
C MET A 212 -13.39 2.16 -3.03
N GLY A 213 -13.80 0.90 -3.26
CA GLY A 213 -15.18 0.48 -3.09
C GLY A 213 -15.68 0.62 -1.66
N LEU A 214 -14.85 0.22 -0.67
CA LEU A 214 -15.18 0.35 0.75
C LEU A 214 -15.22 1.80 1.21
N GLU A 215 -14.25 2.62 0.77
CA GLU A 215 -14.14 4.02 1.19
C GLU A 215 -15.28 4.87 0.62
N THR A 216 -15.57 4.70 -0.67
CA THR A 216 -16.50 5.58 -1.38
C THR A 216 -17.93 5.06 -1.39
N ARG A 217 -18.13 3.78 -1.01
CA ARG A 217 -19.39 3.04 -1.16
C ARG A 217 -19.92 3.02 -2.59
N ASP A 218 -19.05 3.23 -3.57
CA ASP A 218 -19.38 3.17 -4.99
C ASP A 218 -19.25 1.73 -5.49
N GLY A 219 -20.40 1.08 -5.72
CA GLY A 219 -20.48 -0.31 -6.15
C GLY A 219 -19.74 -0.60 -7.47
N ARG A 220 -19.43 0.41 -8.29
CA ARG A 220 -18.69 0.24 -9.54
C ARG A 220 -17.27 -0.29 -9.31
N TYR A 221 -16.59 0.14 -8.25
CA TYR A 221 -15.25 -0.36 -7.92
C TYR A 221 -15.28 -1.82 -7.47
N LEU A 222 -16.28 -2.21 -6.68
CA LEU A 222 -16.47 -3.59 -6.24
C LEU A 222 -16.90 -4.51 -7.38
N ALA A 223 -17.75 -4.03 -8.30
CA ALA A 223 -18.11 -4.75 -9.50
C ALA A 223 -16.88 -5.02 -10.40
N ARG A 224 -16.02 -4.01 -10.57
CA ARG A 224 -14.77 -4.15 -11.33
C ARG A 224 -13.78 -5.10 -10.65
N TYR A 225 -13.67 -5.03 -9.32
CA TYR A 225 -12.91 -5.98 -8.51
C TYR A 225 -13.39 -7.41 -8.72
N ALA A 226 -14.70 -7.65 -8.65
CA ALA A 226 -15.30 -8.96 -8.85
C ALA A 226 -15.04 -9.50 -10.27
N GLN A 227 -15.27 -8.69 -11.31
CA GLN A 227 -14.98 -9.07 -12.70
C GLN A 227 -13.52 -9.50 -12.88
N PHE A 228 -12.58 -8.75 -12.28
CA PHE A 228 -11.17 -9.07 -12.40
C PHE A 228 -10.82 -10.35 -11.64
N LEU A 229 -11.36 -10.56 -10.43
CA LEU A 229 -11.19 -11.82 -9.69
C LEU A 229 -11.75 -13.04 -10.43
N GLU A 230 -12.95 -12.93 -10.99
CA GLU A 230 -13.59 -14.00 -11.76
C GLU A 230 -12.72 -14.41 -12.94
N ARG A 231 -12.13 -13.42 -13.64
CA ARG A 231 -11.20 -13.69 -14.74
C ARG A 231 -9.93 -14.39 -14.27
N LEU A 232 -9.38 -14.01 -13.12
CA LEU A 232 -8.22 -14.67 -12.54
C LEU A 232 -8.55 -16.12 -12.13
N HIS A 233 -9.72 -16.36 -11.57
CA HIS A 233 -10.19 -17.70 -11.24
C HIS A 233 -10.36 -18.55 -12.50
N ALA A 234 -11.04 -18.04 -13.54
CA ALA A 234 -11.26 -18.71 -14.82
C ALA A 234 -9.95 -19.01 -15.58
N SER A 235 -8.89 -18.24 -15.33
CA SER A 235 -7.56 -18.47 -15.91
C SER A 235 -6.65 -19.37 -15.05
N GLY A 236 -7.18 -19.96 -13.97
CA GLY A 236 -6.47 -20.93 -13.13
C GLY A 236 -5.51 -20.32 -12.12
N TRP A 237 -5.63 -19.03 -11.81
CA TRP A 237 -4.72 -18.32 -10.91
C TRP A 237 -5.07 -18.41 -9.43
N TYR A 238 -6.33 -18.72 -9.13
CA TYR A 238 -6.81 -19.03 -7.80
C TYR A 238 -7.64 -20.29 -7.94
N GLN A 239 -7.10 -21.44 -7.58
CA GLN A 239 -7.95 -22.55 -7.17
C GLN A 239 -8.19 -22.34 -5.68
N ALA A 240 -9.47 -22.25 -5.26
CA ALA A 240 -9.78 -22.46 -3.85
C ALA A 240 -9.10 -23.77 -3.42
N PRO A 241 -8.52 -23.87 -2.21
CA PRO A 241 -7.83 -25.07 -1.78
C PRO A 241 -8.84 -26.22 -1.76
N SER A 242 -8.90 -26.97 -2.86
CA SER A 242 -9.50 -28.29 -2.89
C SER A 242 -8.55 -29.16 -2.07
N GLY A 243 -9.12 -29.86 -1.09
CA GLY A 243 -8.36 -30.56 -0.05
C GLY A 243 -7.16 -31.32 -0.61
N SER A 244 -6.01 -31.11 0.01
CA SER A 244 -4.67 -31.65 -0.29
C SER A 244 -3.91 -31.00 -1.46
N GLN A 245 -3.08 -30.00 -1.15
CA GLN A 245 -1.84 -29.75 -1.91
C GLN A 245 -0.63 -29.60 -0.97
N PRO A 246 0.53 -30.13 -1.36
CA PRO A 246 1.74 -30.11 -0.55
C PRO A 246 2.43 -28.75 -0.60
N ALA A 247 3.17 -28.44 0.47
CA ALA A 247 3.97 -27.24 0.61
C ALA A 247 5.12 -27.21 -0.40
N GLY A 248 5.22 -26.13 -1.19
CA GLY A 248 6.42 -25.86 -1.97
C GLY A 248 6.23 -24.87 -3.11
N LEU A 249 6.68 -23.63 -2.88
CA LEU A 249 7.15 -22.64 -3.86
C LEU A 249 6.12 -22.04 -4.85
N LEU A 250 5.77 -20.79 -4.58
CA LEU A 250 5.26 -19.81 -5.55
C LEU A 250 6.28 -19.64 -6.69
N GLN A 251 6.13 -20.42 -7.78
CA GLN A 251 6.77 -20.10 -9.04
C GLN A 251 6.03 -18.93 -9.70
N GLU A 252 6.76 -17.85 -10.01
CA GLU A 252 6.29 -16.76 -10.86
C GLU A 252 5.76 -17.33 -12.18
N THR A 253 4.44 -17.28 -12.36
CA THR A 253 3.77 -17.80 -13.55
C THR A 253 3.25 -16.65 -14.40
N GLU A 254 3.60 -16.64 -15.69
CA GLU A 254 3.14 -15.64 -16.66
C GLU A 254 1.86 -16.09 -17.39
N PHE A 255 0.90 -15.18 -17.61
CA PHE A 255 -0.42 -15.51 -18.19
C PHE A 255 -0.48 -15.50 -19.72
N THR A 256 -0.94 -16.54 -20.40
CA THR A 256 -1.39 -16.39 -21.82
C THR A 256 -2.90 -16.22 -21.88
N ALA A 257 -3.37 -15.14 -22.49
CA ALA A 257 -4.76 -15.08 -22.94
C ALA A 257 -4.92 -16.03 -24.13
N SER A 258 -5.68 -17.11 -23.96
CA SER A 258 -6.10 -18.00 -25.05
C SER A 258 -7.13 -17.27 -25.92
N LYS A 259 -7.01 -17.45 -27.24
CA LYS A 259 -7.96 -16.95 -28.25
C LYS A 259 -9.35 -17.52 -28.05
#